data_AF-A0A1A9WWF8-F1
#
_entry.id   AF-A0A1A9WWF8-F1
#
_cell.length_a   1.000
_cell.length_b   1.000
_cell.length_c   1.000
_cell.angle_alpha   90.00
_cell.angle_beta   90.00
_cell.angle_gamma   90.00
#
_symmetry.space_group_name_H-M   'P 1'
#
loop_
_entity.id
_entity.type
_entity.pdbx_description
1 polymer ?
#
loop_
_entity_poly.entity_id
_entity_poly.type
_entity_poly.pdbx_seq_one_letter_code
_entity_poly.pdbx_strand_id
1 'polypeptide(L)'
;MFVKMQIFIITNYSIGCPKDHVLLKKIEESLNSIIGKNDLQNYVLKKKYNRLEYLQRLGAIVCGIIIFNNHAFQDDHECVRDTMATKNAKEAIEASVERAVKLIAKGNDCFAGCIGLYVHEQKIKSLWPIAKLRETNKFIILFESYRRYLIHIQTTFNKTQYLIEVNEKKFDCVVNKINEILKYRSAVESELIFPHFVYLSELWTTLVLYLSHITEIIKIKDHLDELVNENLERIYIENVELIIKDRKKIKHPIEPTFTELIESTNKSKGQLNFMKIKNSLKDFCSLTIALTNGLLIPAGLQKKLCENSDILFGFANIENAKYAERYFSDFLNAFKNAVFTCTDLIVLSRLDDEILDQYVKLTQKVEPKTKTFETQTEFIIENDLSVPNQINVTWNVWDFHRETIRLANIRQRQTHSTQSNLSYGKRNAQNQAYYTRQHKGF
;
A
#
# COMPACT_ATOMS: atom_id res chain seq x y z
N MET A 1 -19.43 -27.20 28.37
CA MET A 1 -18.44 -26.15 28.71
C MET A 1 -17.05 -26.50 28.19
N PHE A 2 -16.56 -27.70 28.47
CA PHE A 2 -15.30 -28.25 27.92
C PHE A 2 -15.18 -28.12 26.41
N VAL A 3 -16.21 -28.49 25.64
CA VAL A 3 -16.20 -28.33 24.17
C VAL A 3 -15.96 -26.87 23.72
N LYS A 4 -16.52 -25.88 24.45
CA LYS A 4 -16.27 -24.46 24.12
C LYS A 4 -14.83 -24.05 24.43
N MET A 5 -14.22 -24.60 25.48
CA MET A 5 -12.81 -24.39 25.81
C MET A 5 -11.90 -25.07 24.78
N GLN A 6 -12.22 -26.29 24.36
CA GLN A 6 -11.50 -27.01 23.30
C GLN A 6 -11.50 -26.20 22.00
N ILE A 7 -12.67 -25.75 21.54
CA ILE A 7 -12.78 -24.92 20.33
C ILE A 7 -11.99 -23.62 20.49
N PHE A 8 -12.06 -22.96 21.66
CA PHE A 8 -11.28 -21.75 21.94
C PHE A 8 -9.76 -21.99 21.81
N ILE A 9 -9.25 -23.12 22.30
CA ILE A 9 -7.83 -23.45 22.23
C ILE A 9 -7.42 -23.74 20.79
N ILE A 10 -8.18 -24.55 20.06
CA ILE A 10 -7.91 -24.87 18.65
C ILE A 10 -7.84 -23.60 17.80
N THR A 11 -8.81 -22.71 17.98
CA THR A 11 -8.97 -21.52 17.14
C THR A 11 -7.94 -20.44 17.44
N ASN A 12 -7.61 -20.18 18.72
CA ASN A 12 -6.65 -19.13 19.07
C ASN A 12 -5.18 -19.52 18.87
N TYR A 13 -4.87 -20.81 18.94
CA TYR A 13 -3.48 -21.29 18.82
C TYR A 13 -3.21 -22.01 17.50
N SER A 14 -4.18 -22.02 16.58
CA SER A 14 -4.06 -22.60 15.23
C SER A 14 -3.50 -24.03 15.23
N ILE A 15 -3.95 -24.87 16.18
CA ILE A 15 -3.45 -26.25 16.36
C ILE A 15 -4.08 -27.21 15.32
N GLY A 16 -5.18 -26.83 14.68
CA GLY A 16 -5.82 -27.65 13.64
C GLY A 16 -7.28 -27.32 13.41
N CYS A 17 -8.01 -28.28 12.86
CA CYS A 17 -9.43 -28.12 12.54
C CYS A 17 -10.33 -28.45 13.75
N PRO A 18 -11.26 -27.58 14.15
CA PRO A 18 -12.19 -27.86 15.26
C PRO A 18 -13.23 -28.96 14.94
N LYS A 19 -13.23 -29.48 13.71
CA LYS A 19 -14.06 -30.64 13.30
C LYS A 19 -13.35 -31.98 13.50
N ASP A 20 -12.05 -31.98 13.81
CA ASP A 20 -11.31 -33.21 14.04
C ASP A 20 -11.60 -33.77 15.44
N HIS A 21 -12.30 -34.91 15.47
CA HIS A 21 -12.66 -35.60 16.71
C HIS A 21 -11.46 -36.15 17.47
N VAL A 22 -10.36 -36.50 16.79
CA VAL A 22 -9.14 -37.01 17.43
C VAL A 22 -8.43 -35.89 18.17
N LEU A 23 -8.29 -34.73 17.54
CA LEU A 23 -7.72 -33.53 18.15
C LEU A 23 -8.54 -33.06 19.36
N LEU A 24 -9.86 -33.02 19.24
CA LEU A 24 -10.75 -32.66 20.36
C LEU A 24 -10.56 -33.57 21.57
N LYS A 25 -10.39 -34.89 21.35
CA LYS A 25 -10.14 -35.87 22.42
C LYS A 25 -8.78 -35.64 23.09
N LYS A 26 -7.71 -35.40 22.31
CA LYS A 26 -6.37 -35.07 22.86
C LYS A 26 -6.38 -33.81 23.71
N ILE A 27 -7.14 -32.79 23.29
CA ILE A 27 -7.31 -31.55 24.08
C ILE A 27 -8.12 -31.83 25.35
N GLU A 28 -9.14 -32.69 25.29
CA GLU A 28 -9.89 -33.10 26.48
C GLU A 28 -9.01 -33.77 27.53
N GLU A 29 -8.18 -34.73 27.10
CA GLU A 29 -7.25 -35.45 27.96
C GLU A 29 -6.22 -34.49 28.59
N SER A 30 -5.69 -33.55 27.80
CA SER A 30 -4.76 -32.53 28.27
C SER A 30 -5.41 -31.48 29.19
N LEU A 31 -6.70 -31.19 29.02
CA LEU A 31 -7.45 -30.31 29.92
C LEU A 31 -7.73 -31.01 31.25
N ASN A 32 -8.10 -32.30 31.21
CA ASN A 32 -8.39 -33.10 32.40
C ASN A 32 -7.14 -33.36 33.26
N SER A 33 -5.93 -33.31 32.67
CA SER A 33 -4.69 -33.43 33.44
C SER A 33 -4.31 -32.17 34.21
N ILE A 34 -4.89 -31.01 33.86
CA ILE A 34 -4.59 -29.71 34.48
C ILE A 34 -5.74 -29.21 35.38
N ILE A 35 -6.99 -29.43 34.98
CA ILE A 35 -8.18 -28.88 35.65
C ILE A 35 -8.88 -29.96 36.48
N GLY A 36 -9.02 -29.75 37.79
CA GLY A 36 -9.88 -30.57 38.64
C GLY A 36 -11.37 -30.20 38.50
N LYS A 37 -12.27 -31.12 38.88
CA LYS A 37 -13.74 -30.88 38.82
C LYS A 37 -14.20 -29.63 39.61
N ASN A 38 -13.51 -29.29 40.70
CA ASN A 38 -13.80 -28.11 41.52
C ASN A 38 -13.31 -26.80 40.87
N ASP A 39 -12.24 -26.84 40.08
CA ASP A 39 -11.68 -25.66 39.42
C ASP A 39 -12.61 -25.09 38.34
N LEU A 40 -13.39 -25.96 37.70
CA LEU A 40 -14.39 -25.56 36.72
C LEU A 40 -15.51 -24.72 37.36
N GLN A 41 -15.96 -25.10 38.56
CA GLN A 41 -16.98 -24.36 39.32
C GLN A 41 -16.43 -22.98 39.72
N ASN A 42 -15.19 -22.94 40.22
CA ASN A 42 -14.49 -21.70 40.56
C ASN A 42 -14.29 -20.79 39.33
N TYR A 43 -14.04 -21.36 38.15
CA TYR A 43 -13.91 -20.61 36.91
C TYR A 43 -15.22 -19.92 36.48
N VAL A 44 -16.37 -20.60 36.61
CA VAL A 44 -17.68 -20.01 36.25
C VAL A 44 -18.00 -18.77 37.10
N LEU A 45 -17.58 -18.78 38.37
CA LEU A 45 -17.82 -17.71 39.34
C LEU A 45 -16.92 -16.47 39.13
N LYS A 46 -15.86 -16.55 38.32
CA LYS A 46 -14.94 -15.43 38.07
C LYS A 46 -15.57 -14.33 37.19
N LYS A 47 -15.15 -13.07 37.39
CA LYS A 47 -15.49 -11.94 36.50
C LYS A 47 -15.01 -12.20 35.07
N LYS A 48 -15.66 -11.57 34.08
CA LYS A 48 -15.40 -11.79 32.63
C LYS A 48 -13.92 -11.63 32.25
N TYR A 49 -13.26 -10.57 32.74
CA TYR A 49 -11.83 -10.32 32.46
C TYR A 49 -10.94 -11.44 33.01
N ASN A 50 -11.12 -11.79 34.29
CA ASN A 50 -10.35 -12.86 34.94
C ASN A 50 -10.61 -14.24 34.31
N ARG A 51 -11.78 -14.46 33.72
CA ARG A 51 -12.07 -15.69 32.95
C ARG A 51 -11.27 -15.73 31.65
N LEU A 52 -11.18 -14.62 30.92
CA LEU A 52 -10.40 -14.58 29.68
C LEU A 52 -8.91 -14.82 29.94
N GLU A 53 -8.33 -14.13 30.92
CA GLU A 53 -6.91 -14.28 31.25
C GLU A 53 -6.60 -15.73 31.70
N TYR A 54 -7.47 -16.31 32.55
CA TYR A 54 -7.32 -17.71 32.95
C TYR A 54 -7.40 -18.66 31.75
N LEU A 55 -8.36 -18.46 30.86
CA LEU A 55 -8.55 -19.27 29.66
C LEU A 55 -7.36 -19.16 28.69
N GLN A 56 -6.76 -17.97 28.56
CA GLN A 56 -5.56 -17.76 27.76
C GLN A 56 -4.36 -18.51 28.34
N ARG A 57 -4.07 -18.35 29.65
CA ARG A 57 -2.97 -19.06 30.33
C ARG A 57 -3.14 -20.56 30.25
N LEU A 58 -4.34 -21.05 30.56
CA LEU A 58 -4.67 -22.46 30.45
C LEU A 58 -4.53 -22.98 29.02
N GLY A 59 -5.04 -22.21 28.05
CA GLY A 59 -4.92 -22.54 26.64
C GLY A 59 -3.48 -22.64 26.16
N ALA A 60 -2.60 -21.75 26.62
CA ALA A 60 -1.17 -21.78 26.31
C ALA A 60 -0.50 -23.06 26.84
N ILE A 61 -0.79 -23.45 28.08
CA ILE A 61 -0.24 -24.68 28.68
C ILE A 61 -0.72 -25.91 27.92
N VAL A 62 -2.04 -26.02 27.71
CA VAL A 62 -2.66 -27.15 26.99
C VAL A 62 -2.12 -27.25 25.57
N CYS A 63 -2.00 -26.11 24.88
CA CYS A 63 -1.42 -26.02 23.55
C CYS A 63 0.01 -26.57 23.54
N GLY A 64 0.87 -26.09 24.45
CA GLY A 64 2.24 -26.56 24.58
C GLY A 64 2.35 -28.07 24.84
N ILE A 65 1.50 -28.64 25.69
CA ILE A 65 1.47 -30.08 25.95
C ILE A 65 1.12 -30.86 24.67
N ILE A 66 0.10 -30.42 23.94
CA ILE A 66 -0.33 -31.10 22.70
C ILE A 66 0.77 -31.03 21.64
N ILE A 67 1.38 -29.86 21.47
CA ILE A 67 2.48 -29.66 20.53
C ILE A 67 3.65 -30.57 20.88
N PHE A 68 4.06 -30.59 22.15
CA PHE A 68 5.15 -31.45 22.62
C PHE A 68 4.84 -32.93 22.40
N ASN A 69 3.62 -33.37 22.75
CA ASN A 69 3.21 -34.75 22.55
C ASN A 69 3.19 -35.11 21.05
N ASN A 70 2.60 -34.27 20.20
CA ASN A 70 2.58 -34.54 18.75
C ASN A 70 3.99 -34.57 18.15
N HIS A 71 4.90 -33.69 18.58
CA HIS A 71 6.31 -33.69 18.17
C HIS A 71 7.06 -34.96 18.63
N ALA A 72 6.76 -35.48 19.81
CA ALA A 72 7.37 -36.72 20.31
C ALA A 72 6.87 -37.98 19.57
N PHE A 73 5.74 -37.90 18.85
CA PHE A 73 5.13 -39.02 18.11
C PHE A 73 5.21 -38.88 16.58
N GLN A 74 5.79 -37.79 16.05
CA GLN A 74 6.00 -37.56 14.62
C GLN A 74 7.46 -37.82 14.23
N ASP A 75 7.82 -39.09 14.08
CA ASP A 75 9.14 -39.49 13.58
C ASP A 75 9.30 -39.38 12.06
N ASP A 76 8.26 -39.15 11.25
CA ASP A 76 8.47 -39.06 9.79
C ASP A 76 7.29 -38.44 9.02
N HIS A 77 7.62 -37.57 8.04
CA HIS A 77 6.85 -37.20 6.82
C HIS A 77 6.12 -35.86 6.67
N GLU A 78 5.80 -35.06 7.70
CA GLU A 78 5.14 -33.74 7.47
C GLU A 78 6.11 -32.58 7.25
N CYS A 79 7.24 -32.53 7.97
CA CYS A 79 8.23 -31.45 7.87
C CYS A 79 8.94 -31.39 6.49
N VAL A 80 8.96 -32.51 5.75
CA VAL A 80 9.54 -32.59 4.40
C VAL A 80 8.68 -31.87 3.35
N ARG A 81 7.36 -31.75 3.57
CA ARG A 81 6.48 -31.04 2.61
C ARG A 81 6.66 -29.54 2.68
N ASP A 82 6.83 -28.97 3.87
CA ASP A 82 7.00 -27.54 4.06
C ASP A 82 8.37 -27.05 3.56
N THR A 83 9.41 -27.87 3.74
CA THR A 83 10.76 -27.59 3.21
C THR A 83 10.82 -27.67 1.68
N MET A 84 10.12 -28.63 1.05
CA MET A 84 10.01 -28.66 -0.41
C MET A 84 9.16 -27.50 -0.96
N ALA A 85 8.06 -27.15 -0.31
CA ALA A 85 7.20 -26.04 -0.73
C ALA A 85 7.92 -24.69 -0.68
N THR A 86 8.69 -24.42 0.39
CA THR A 86 9.49 -23.20 0.53
C THR A 86 10.62 -23.13 -0.49
N LYS A 87 11.29 -24.26 -0.77
CA LYS A 87 12.32 -24.33 -1.82
C LYS A 87 11.74 -24.05 -3.21
N ASN A 88 10.62 -24.70 -3.56
CA ASN A 88 9.94 -24.48 -4.84
C ASN A 88 9.48 -23.02 -4.98
N ALA A 89 8.99 -22.41 -3.90
CA ALA A 89 8.59 -21.00 -3.90
C ALA A 89 9.78 -20.07 -4.17
N LYS A 90 10.93 -20.34 -3.54
CA LYS A 90 12.16 -19.58 -3.76
C LYS A 90 12.61 -19.65 -5.22
N GLU A 91 12.68 -20.87 -5.77
CA GLU A 91 13.06 -21.10 -7.17
C GLU A 91 12.09 -20.42 -8.13
N ALA A 92 10.78 -20.44 -7.83
CA ALA A 92 9.78 -19.76 -8.63
C ALA A 92 9.95 -18.22 -8.62
N ILE A 93 10.26 -17.62 -7.47
CA ILE A 93 10.55 -16.18 -7.37
C ILE A 93 11.80 -15.82 -8.18
N GLU A 94 12.87 -16.62 -8.06
CA GLU A 94 14.12 -16.43 -8.79
C GLU A 94 13.92 -16.52 -10.31
N ALA A 95 13.13 -17.49 -10.77
CA ALA A 95 12.78 -17.64 -12.18
C ALA A 95 12.00 -16.43 -12.72
N SER A 96 11.05 -15.88 -11.97
CA SER A 96 10.32 -14.66 -12.35
C SER A 96 11.24 -13.44 -12.43
N VAL A 97 12.21 -13.31 -11.52
CA VAL A 97 13.22 -12.23 -11.56
C VAL A 97 14.08 -12.36 -12.82
N GLU A 98 14.59 -13.56 -13.11
CA GLU A 98 15.43 -13.81 -14.29
C GLU A 98 14.65 -13.52 -15.58
N ARG A 99 13.37 -13.92 -15.63
CA ARG A 99 12.48 -13.62 -16.76
C ARG A 99 12.36 -12.11 -16.99
N ALA A 100 12.10 -11.33 -15.94
CA ALA A 100 12.00 -9.88 -16.03
C ALA A 100 13.30 -9.25 -16.56
N VAL A 101 14.46 -9.71 -16.05
CA VAL A 101 15.78 -9.24 -16.51
C VAL A 101 15.99 -9.50 -18.01
N LYS A 102 15.63 -10.69 -18.51
CA LYS A 102 15.74 -11.03 -19.94
C LYS A 102 14.87 -10.12 -20.81
N LEU A 103 13.64 -9.85 -20.40
CA LEU A 103 12.72 -8.97 -21.13
C LEU A 103 13.24 -7.52 -21.19
N ILE A 104 13.74 -7.01 -20.07
CA ILE A 104 14.35 -5.67 -19.99
C ILE A 104 15.60 -5.59 -20.87
N ALA A 105 16.48 -6.60 -20.81
CA ALA A 105 17.70 -6.65 -21.62
C ALA A 105 17.38 -6.60 -23.13
N LYS A 106 16.41 -7.39 -23.60
CA LYS A 106 15.99 -7.41 -25.03
C LYS A 106 15.53 -6.02 -25.52
N GLY A 107 14.84 -5.27 -24.67
CA GLY A 107 14.40 -3.90 -24.98
C GLY A 107 15.54 -2.90 -24.98
N ASN A 108 16.40 -2.97 -23.98
CA ASN A 108 17.58 -2.12 -23.88
C ASN A 108 18.53 -2.32 -25.06
N ASP A 109 18.75 -3.55 -25.50
CA ASP A 109 19.55 -3.87 -26.70
C ASP A 109 18.91 -3.31 -27.97
N CYS A 110 17.58 -3.37 -28.06
CA CYS A 110 16.84 -2.72 -29.14
C CYS A 110 17.07 -1.21 -29.15
N PHE A 111 16.93 -0.54 -28.00
CA PHE A 111 17.09 0.90 -27.87
C PHE A 111 18.53 1.37 -28.09
N ALA A 112 19.52 0.65 -27.57
CA ALA A 112 20.93 0.93 -27.80
C ALA A 112 21.29 0.86 -29.29
N GLY A 113 20.69 -0.07 -30.04
CA GLY A 113 20.85 -0.12 -31.49
C GLY A 113 20.01 0.88 -32.28
N CYS A 114 19.06 1.60 -31.66
CA CYS A 114 18.22 2.59 -32.32
C CYS A 114 18.68 4.03 -32.06
N ILE A 115 19.23 4.33 -30.87
CA ILE A 115 19.55 5.69 -30.43
C ILE A 115 21.03 5.79 -30.07
N GLY A 116 21.69 6.79 -30.64
CA GLY A 116 23.03 7.24 -30.22
C GLY A 116 23.01 8.71 -29.80
N LEU A 117 23.62 9.00 -28.65
CA LEU A 117 23.80 10.36 -28.13
C LEU A 117 25.17 10.90 -28.56
N TYR A 118 25.18 12.02 -29.29
CA TYR A 118 26.40 12.69 -29.76
C TYR A 118 26.54 14.04 -29.07
N VAL A 119 27.17 14.02 -27.90
CA VAL A 119 27.29 15.18 -27.01
C VAL A 119 28.02 16.36 -27.64
N HIS A 120 29.08 16.10 -28.43
CA HIS A 120 29.86 17.16 -29.09
C HIS A 120 29.07 17.88 -30.17
N GLU A 121 28.24 17.16 -30.92
CA GLU A 121 27.36 17.71 -31.96
C GLU A 121 26.03 18.23 -31.39
N GLN A 122 25.75 17.96 -30.11
CA GLN A 122 24.47 18.21 -29.44
C GLN A 122 23.26 17.65 -30.21
N LYS A 123 23.43 16.44 -30.75
CA LYS A 123 22.43 15.75 -31.56
C LYS A 123 22.18 14.34 -31.07
N ILE A 124 20.94 13.89 -31.23
CA ILE A 124 20.59 12.47 -31.13
C ILE A 124 20.53 11.90 -32.54
N LYS A 125 21.19 10.77 -32.81
CA LYS A 125 20.95 10.01 -34.04
C LYS A 125 20.00 8.87 -33.70
N SER A 126 18.82 8.88 -34.32
CA SER A 126 17.81 7.86 -34.12
C SER A 126 17.47 7.14 -35.42
N LEU A 127 17.62 5.82 -35.43
CA LEU A 127 17.21 4.94 -36.53
C LEU A 127 15.73 4.56 -36.44
N TRP A 128 14.99 5.07 -35.47
CA TRP A 128 13.54 4.89 -35.34
C TRP A 128 12.91 6.14 -34.73
N PRO A 129 11.66 6.50 -35.05
CA PRO A 129 11.00 7.64 -34.42
C PRO A 129 10.95 7.50 -32.88
N ILE A 130 11.45 8.50 -32.16
CA ILE A 130 11.49 8.52 -30.68
C ILE A 130 10.08 8.31 -30.09
N ALA A 131 9.05 8.88 -30.72
CA ALA A 131 7.67 8.71 -30.29
C ALA A 131 7.22 7.23 -30.27
N LYS A 132 7.62 6.42 -31.27
CA LYS A 132 7.32 4.99 -31.32
C LYS A 132 8.16 4.19 -30.33
N LEU A 133 9.43 4.58 -30.13
CA LEU A 133 10.27 3.96 -29.10
C LEU A 133 9.67 4.16 -27.70
N ARG A 134 9.01 5.31 -27.45
CA ARG A 134 8.33 5.55 -26.17
C ARG A 134 7.16 4.60 -25.93
N GLU A 135 6.46 4.15 -26.97
CA GLU A 135 5.39 3.16 -26.83
C GLU A 135 5.97 1.82 -26.36
N THR A 136 7.08 1.37 -26.95
CA THR A 136 7.80 0.17 -26.50
C THR A 136 8.40 0.35 -25.10
N ASN A 137 8.83 1.56 -24.76
CA ASN A 137 9.43 1.88 -23.46
C ASN A 137 8.45 1.69 -22.31
N LYS A 138 7.13 1.81 -22.54
CA LYS A 138 6.11 1.52 -21.52
C LYS A 138 6.22 0.08 -21.02
N PHE A 139 6.49 -0.88 -21.92
CA PHE A 139 6.73 -2.27 -21.53
C PHE A 139 8.01 -2.41 -20.69
N ILE A 140 9.09 -1.72 -21.06
CA ILE A 140 10.33 -1.77 -20.28
C ILE A 140 10.11 -1.19 -18.88
N ILE A 141 9.40 -0.07 -18.75
CA ILE A 141 9.04 0.53 -17.45
C ILE A 141 8.19 -0.46 -16.62
N LEU A 142 7.22 -1.12 -17.25
CA LEU A 142 6.40 -2.15 -16.60
C LEU A 142 7.26 -3.30 -16.09
N PHE A 143 8.11 -3.89 -16.93
CA PHE A 143 8.98 -5.00 -16.53
C PHE A 143 9.99 -4.60 -15.46
N GLU A 144 10.51 -3.36 -15.50
CA GLU A 144 11.39 -2.84 -14.47
C GLU A 144 10.64 -2.67 -13.13
N SER A 145 9.40 -2.17 -13.16
CA SER A 145 8.56 -2.06 -11.97
C SER A 145 8.28 -3.45 -11.38
N TYR A 146 7.89 -4.40 -12.23
CA TYR A 146 7.71 -5.81 -11.88
C TYR A 146 8.97 -6.42 -11.25
N ARG A 147 10.15 -6.22 -11.87
CA ARG A 147 11.45 -6.66 -11.35
C ARG A 147 11.72 -6.09 -9.95
N ARG A 148 11.46 -4.79 -9.72
CA ARG A 148 11.65 -4.15 -8.41
C ARG A 148 10.73 -4.74 -7.35
N TYR A 149 9.48 -5.02 -7.69
CA TYR A 149 8.54 -5.69 -6.77
C TYR A 149 8.99 -7.11 -6.45
N LEU A 150 9.42 -7.89 -7.46
CA LEU A 150 9.94 -9.24 -7.24
C LEU A 150 11.18 -9.26 -6.36
N ILE A 151 12.13 -8.33 -6.52
CA ILE A 151 13.30 -8.23 -5.65
C ILE A 151 12.89 -7.91 -4.21
N HIS A 152 11.88 -7.05 -4.02
CA HIS A 152 11.35 -6.76 -2.71
C HIS A 152 10.70 -8.00 -2.07
N ILE A 153 9.87 -8.71 -2.82
CA ILE A 153 9.26 -9.99 -2.43
C ILE A 153 10.33 -11.00 -2.05
N GLN A 154 11.35 -11.20 -2.87
CA GLN A 154 12.47 -12.12 -2.62
C GLN A 154 13.20 -11.75 -1.31
N THR A 155 13.44 -10.46 -1.08
CA THR A 155 14.10 -9.99 0.15
C THR A 155 13.24 -10.27 1.38
N THR A 156 11.93 -10.02 1.31
CA THR A 156 10.99 -10.27 2.41
C THR A 156 10.80 -11.77 2.66
N PHE A 157 10.77 -12.58 1.60
CA PHE A 157 10.74 -14.03 1.66
C PHE A 157 11.97 -14.57 2.38
N ASN A 158 13.18 -14.19 1.94
CA ASN A 158 14.44 -14.64 2.55
C ASN A 158 14.53 -14.26 4.05
N LYS A 159 14.08 -13.06 4.42
CA LYS A 159 14.00 -12.65 5.82
C LYS A 159 13.06 -13.51 6.64
N THR A 160 11.87 -13.80 6.10
CA THR A 160 10.86 -14.63 6.79
C THR A 160 11.34 -16.07 6.92
N GLN A 161 11.97 -16.62 5.88
CA GLN A 161 12.58 -17.95 5.91
C GLN A 161 13.67 -18.05 6.98
N TYR A 162 14.55 -17.04 7.09
CA TYR A 162 15.54 -16.99 8.17
C TYR A 162 14.90 -16.97 9.57
N LEU A 163 13.80 -16.22 9.75
CA LEU A 163 13.08 -16.19 11.02
C LEU A 163 12.44 -17.55 11.37
N ILE A 164 11.96 -18.29 10.39
CA ILE A 164 11.47 -19.66 10.55
C ILE A 164 12.60 -20.56 11.06
N GLU A 165 13.75 -20.58 10.38
CA GLU A 165 14.89 -21.41 10.77
C GLU A 165 15.39 -21.10 12.20
N VAL A 166 15.40 -19.83 12.60
CA VAL A 166 15.76 -19.42 13.96
C VAL A 166 14.72 -19.90 14.97
N ASN A 167 13.43 -19.82 14.62
CA ASN A 167 12.34 -20.20 15.50
C ASN A 167 12.26 -21.73 15.69
N GLU A 168 12.49 -22.50 14.63
CA GLU A 168 12.61 -23.97 14.68
C GLU A 168 13.75 -24.41 15.62
N LYS A 169 14.94 -23.80 15.51
CA LYS A 169 16.06 -24.10 16.43
C LYS A 169 15.72 -23.79 17.89
N LYS A 170 15.00 -22.70 18.16
CA LYS A 170 14.52 -22.38 19.51
C LYS A 170 13.51 -23.41 19.99
N PHE A 171 12.60 -23.82 19.12
CA PHE A 171 11.60 -24.84 19.39
C PHE A 171 12.26 -26.15 19.81
N ASP A 172 13.23 -26.64 19.03
CA ASP A 172 13.99 -27.86 19.34
C ASP A 172 14.71 -27.77 20.69
N CYS A 173 15.31 -26.62 21.01
CA CYS A 173 15.98 -26.40 22.29
C CYS A 173 15.01 -26.52 23.47
N VAL A 174 13.80 -25.97 23.34
CA VAL A 174 12.77 -26.05 24.39
C VAL A 174 12.25 -27.47 24.53
N VAL A 175 12.00 -28.17 23.41
CA VAL A 175 11.60 -29.59 23.42
C VAL A 175 12.64 -30.45 24.12
N ASN A 176 13.92 -30.27 23.80
CA ASN A 176 15.03 -30.99 24.45
C ASN A 176 15.08 -30.71 25.96
N LYS A 177 14.88 -29.46 26.37
CA LYS A 177 14.83 -29.09 27.79
C LYS A 177 13.65 -29.74 28.52
N ILE A 178 12.47 -29.82 27.88
CA ILE A 178 11.32 -30.53 28.45
C ILE A 178 11.63 -32.03 28.58
N ASN A 179 12.24 -32.65 27.56
CA ASN A 179 12.67 -34.05 27.60
C ASN A 179 13.66 -34.31 28.75
N GLU A 180 14.64 -33.42 28.97
CA GLU A 180 15.60 -33.54 30.08
C GLU A 180 14.92 -33.49 31.45
N ILE A 181 13.92 -32.62 31.63
CA ILE A 181 13.15 -32.53 32.88
C ILE A 181 12.35 -33.82 33.13
N LEU A 182 11.83 -34.45 32.06
CA LEU A 182 10.98 -35.64 32.13
C LEU A 182 11.76 -36.97 32.22
N LYS A 183 13.02 -37.01 31.75
CA LYS A 183 13.82 -38.23 31.51
C LYS A 183 13.92 -39.22 32.70
N TYR A 184 13.77 -38.74 33.93
CA TYR A 184 13.92 -39.55 35.15
C TYR A 184 12.85 -39.26 36.23
N ARG A 185 11.71 -38.66 35.88
CA ARG A 185 10.71 -38.22 36.87
C ARG A 185 9.33 -38.77 36.54
N SER A 186 8.74 -39.52 37.48
CA SER A 186 7.36 -40.00 37.40
C SER A 186 6.33 -38.92 37.74
N ALA A 187 6.75 -37.88 38.47
CA ALA A 187 5.96 -36.70 38.79
C ALA A 187 6.85 -35.45 38.74
N VAL A 188 6.36 -34.38 38.13
CA VAL A 188 7.06 -33.10 38.00
C VAL A 188 6.18 -31.99 38.53
N GLU A 189 6.77 -31.10 39.33
CA GLU A 189 6.08 -29.91 39.84
C GLU A 189 5.64 -29.00 38.68
N SER A 190 4.36 -28.61 38.69
CA SER A 190 3.75 -27.78 37.67
C SER A 190 4.50 -26.45 37.45
N GLU A 191 5.04 -25.86 38.52
CA GLU A 191 5.80 -24.60 38.46
C GLU A 191 7.09 -24.72 37.64
N LEU A 192 7.70 -25.90 37.59
CA LEU A 192 8.92 -26.16 36.83
C LEU A 192 8.62 -26.35 35.33
N ILE A 193 7.54 -27.05 34.99
CA ILE A 193 7.28 -27.53 33.63
C ILE A 193 6.31 -26.64 32.83
N PHE A 194 5.28 -26.07 33.47
CA PHE A 194 4.28 -25.26 32.76
C PHE A 194 4.85 -24.03 32.04
N PRO A 195 5.84 -23.29 32.57
CA PRO A 195 6.45 -22.18 31.83
C PRO A 195 7.06 -22.61 30.49
N HIS A 196 7.61 -23.83 30.41
CA HIS A 196 8.20 -24.36 29.18
C HIS A 196 7.13 -24.70 28.15
N PHE A 197 6.00 -25.27 28.57
CA PHE A 197 4.85 -25.51 27.67
C PHE A 197 4.22 -24.20 27.17
N VAL A 198 4.09 -23.20 28.04
CA VAL A 198 3.62 -21.86 27.62
C VAL A 198 4.54 -21.30 26.54
N TYR A 199 5.85 -21.30 26.78
CA TYR A 199 6.82 -20.79 25.80
C TYR A 199 6.80 -21.60 24.49
N LEU A 200 6.62 -22.91 24.55
CA LEU A 200 6.47 -23.74 23.36
C LEU A 200 5.23 -23.35 22.53
N SER A 201 4.12 -23.01 23.19
CA SER A 201 2.91 -22.52 22.50
C SER A 201 3.12 -21.16 21.82
N GLU A 202 3.93 -20.28 22.41
CA GLU A 202 4.31 -18.99 21.83
C GLU A 202 5.21 -19.18 20.60
N LEU A 203 6.19 -20.09 20.68
CA LEU A 203 7.06 -20.42 19.54
C LEU A 203 6.26 -21.02 18.39
N TRP A 204 5.32 -21.93 18.68
CA TRP A 204 4.44 -22.52 17.68
C TRP A 204 3.56 -21.49 16.98
N THR A 205 2.86 -20.65 17.75
CA THR A 205 2.00 -19.61 17.16
C THR A 205 2.81 -18.63 16.30
N THR A 206 4.02 -18.30 16.73
CA THR A 206 4.96 -17.49 15.95
C THR A 206 5.38 -18.18 14.65
N LEU A 207 5.64 -19.50 14.69
CA LEU A 207 5.98 -20.29 13.51
C LEU A 207 4.84 -20.31 12.48
N VAL A 208 3.61 -20.57 12.95
CA VAL A 208 2.40 -20.57 12.11
C VAL A 208 2.20 -19.19 11.47
N LEU A 209 2.45 -18.10 12.20
CA LEU A 209 2.40 -16.75 11.64
C LEU A 209 3.44 -16.55 10.52
N TYR A 210 4.69 -17.00 10.70
CA TYR A 210 5.70 -16.90 9.63
C TYR A 210 5.36 -17.75 8.41
N LEU A 211 4.84 -18.96 8.61
CA LEU A 211 4.39 -19.82 7.50
C LEU A 211 3.22 -19.19 6.74
N SER A 212 2.21 -18.65 7.45
CA SER A 212 1.12 -17.91 6.80
C SER A 212 1.63 -16.68 6.05
N HIS A 213 2.62 -15.95 6.60
CA HIS A 213 3.24 -14.83 5.90
C HIS A 213 3.91 -15.28 4.59
N ILE A 214 4.61 -16.42 4.57
CA ILE A 214 5.13 -17.00 3.33
C ILE A 214 4.01 -17.29 2.32
N THR A 215 2.89 -17.88 2.76
CA THR A 215 1.78 -18.16 1.85
C THR A 215 1.20 -16.88 1.23
N GLU A 216 1.09 -15.80 1.99
CA GLU A 216 0.64 -14.51 1.47
C GLU A 216 1.66 -13.88 0.52
N ILE A 217 2.97 -13.99 0.80
CA ILE A 217 4.03 -13.56 -0.12
C ILE A 217 3.91 -14.29 -1.47
N ILE A 218 3.68 -15.60 -1.45
CA ILE A 218 3.50 -16.41 -2.66
C ILE A 218 2.26 -15.95 -3.44
N LYS A 219 1.12 -15.74 -2.77
CA LYS A 219 -0.10 -15.22 -3.42
C LYS A 219 0.13 -13.86 -4.08
N ILE A 220 0.83 -12.95 -3.41
CA ILE A 220 1.16 -11.63 -3.98
C ILE A 220 2.03 -11.80 -5.23
N LYS A 221 3.04 -12.68 -5.17
CA LYS A 221 3.88 -13.00 -6.32
C LYS A 221 3.06 -13.58 -7.48
N ASP A 222 2.18 -14.53 -7.22
CA ASP A 222 1.38 -15.17 -8.26
C ASP A 222 0.42 -14.15 -8.91
N HIS A 223 -0.15 -13.24 -8.13
CA HIS A 223 -0.94 -12.14 -8.66
C HIS A 223 -0.13 -11.19 -9.56
N LEU A 224 1.14 -10.90 -9.20
CA LEU A 224 2.02 -10.11 -10.05
C LEU A 224 2.35 -10.83 -11.37
N ASP A 225 2.54 -12.15 -11.34
CA ASP A 225 2.79 -12.96 -12.53
C ASP A 225 1.56 -12.99 -13.46
N GLU A 226 0.34 -12.99 -12.91
CA GLU A 226 -0.90 -12.88 -13.70
C GLU A 226 -1.00 -11.56 -14.47
N LEU A 227 -0.52 -10.45 -13.87
CA LEU A 227 -0.48 -9.15 -14.52
C LEU A 227 0.55 -9.09 -15.66
N VAL A 228 1.65 -9.85 -15.54
CA VAL A 228 2.70 -9.96 -16.56
C VAL A 228 2.62 -11.33 -17.26
N ASN A 229 1.52 -11.54 -17.96
CA ASN A 229 1.25 -12.82 -18.63
C ASN A 229 2.01 -12.99 -19.97
N GLU A 230 2.02 -14.23 -20.45
CA GLU A 230 2.70 -14.62 -21.70
C GLU A 230 2.20 -13.88 -22.95
N ASN A 231 0.92 -13.46 -22.97
CA ASN A 231 0.39 -12.69 -24.10
C ASN A 231 1.01 -11.30 -24.18
N LEU A 232 1.18 -10.63 -23.03
CA LEU A 232 1.84 -9.34 -22.94
C LEU A 232 3.31 -9.46 -23.36
N GLU A 233 3.99 -10.50 -22.89
CA GLU A 233 5.37 -10.79 -23.29
C GLU A 233 5.50 -11.02 -24.79
N ARG A 234 4.59 -11.80 -25.40
CA ARG A 234 4.57 -12.05 -26.85
C ARG A 234 4.40 -10.75 -27.65
N ILE A 235 3.42 -9.92 -27.28
CA ILE A 235 3.17 -8.63 -27.94
C ILE A 235 4.43 -7.74 -27.86
N TYR A 236 5.06 -7.69 -26.69
CA TYR A 236 6.30 -6.94 -26.51
C TYR A 236 7.43 -7.48 -27.40
N ILE A 237 7.63 -8.79 -27.43
CA ILE A 237 8.67 -9.44 -28.24
C ILE A 237 8.46 -9.16 -29.72
N GLU A 238 7.23 -9.31 -30.23
CA GLU A 238 6.87 -9.01 -31.62
C GLU A 238 7.16 -7.55 -31.95
N ASN A 239 6.78 -6.61 -31.07
CA ASN A 239 7.05 -5.19 -31.24
C ASN A 239 8.56 -4.89 -31.33
N VAL A 240 9.36 -5.49 -30.44
CA VAL A 240 10.82 -5.31 -30.44
C VAL A 240 11.44 -5.88 -31.72
N GLU A 241 11.00 -7.05 -32.17
CA GLU A 241 11.51 -7.69 -33.39
C GLU A 241 11.14 -6.91 -34.66
N LEU A 242 9.94 -6.34 -34.71
CA LEU A 242 9.53 -5.43 -35.78
C LEU A 242 10.45 -4.20 -35.84
N ILE A 243 10.74 -3.56 -34.70
CA ILE A 243 11.66 -2.41 -34.64
C ILE A 243 13.06 -2.79 -35.13
N ILE A 244 13.60 -3.94 -34.67
CA ILE A 244 14.93 -4.42 -35.07
C ILE A 244 14.99 -4.70 -36.58
N LYS A 245 13.91 -5.23 -37.17
CA LYS A 245 13.82 -5.50 -38.60
C LYS A 245 13.73 -4.22 -39.42
N ASP A 246 12.83 -3.32 -39.03
CA ASP A 246 12.51 -2.14 -39.84
C ASP A 246 13.54 -1.02 -39.68
N ARG A 247 14.24 -0.92 -38.54
CA ARG A 247 15.35 0.05 -38.39
C ARG A 247 16.45 -0.17 -39.43
N LYS A 248 16.66 -1.41 -39.89
CA LYS A 248 17.66 -1.73 -40.93
C LYS A 248 17.30 -1.16 -42.31
N LYS A 249 16.02 -0.82 -42.54
CA LYS A 249 15.55 -0.24 -43.81
C LYS A 249 15.75 1.28 -43.86
N ILE A 250 16.00 1.93 -42.71
CA ILE A 250 16.15 3.38 -42.62
C ILE A 250 17.57 3.75 -43.03
N LYS A 251 17.70 4.41 -44.19
CA LYS A 251 18.98 4.83 -44.77
C LYS A 251 19.51 6.13 -44.18
N HIS A 252 18.62 7.01 -43.73
CA HIS A 252 18.98 8.31 -43.16
C HIS A 252 18.48 8.38 -41.71
N PRO A 253 19.36 8.54 -40.72
CA PRO A 253 18.96 8.68 -39.33
C PRO A 253 18.21 9.99 -39.12
N ILE A 254 17.28 9.99 -38.17
CA ILE A 254 16.61 11.21 -37.69
C ILE A 254 17.57 11.87 -36.71
N GLU A 255 17.92 13.15 -36.97
CA GLU A 255 18.95 13.86 -36.20
C GLU A 255 18.41 15.13 -35.50
N PRO A 256 17.49 15.00 -34.52
CA PRO A 256 17.05 16.16 -33.75
C PRO A 256 18.17 16.70 -32.86
N THR A 257 18.19 18.02 -32.69
CA THR A 257 19.11 18.69 -31.77
C THR A 257 18.63 18.58 -30.33
N PHE A 258 19.56 18.69 -29.37
CA PHE A 258 19.21 18.64 -27.95
C PHE A 258 18.28 19.80 -27.56
N THR A 259 18.47 20.98 -28.13
CA THR A 259 17.62 22.15 -27.88
C THR A 259 16.17 21.90 -28.31
N GLU A 260 15.96 21.38 -29.52
CA GLU A 260 14.60 21.03 -30.01
C GLU A 260 13.91 20.02 -29.09
N LEU A 261 14.65 19.02 -28.62
CA LEU A 261 14.12 17.98 -27.75
C LEU A 261 13.81 18.47 -26.34
N ILE A 262 14.69 19.29 -25.77
CA ILE A 262 14.50 19.92 -24.45
C ILE A 262 13.30 20.87 -24.50
N GLU A 263 13.18 21.69 -25.52
CA GLU A 263 12.03 22.58 -25.71
C GLU A 263 10.73 21.78 -25.84
N SER A 264 10.75 20.67 -26.58
CA SER A 264 9.58 19.80 -26.71
C SER A 264 9.14 19.20 -25.38
N THR A 265 10.10 18.87 -24.51
CA THR A 265 9.87 18.28 -23.17
C THR A 265 9.42 19.34 -22.16
N ASN A 266 9.92 20.58 -22.29
CA ASN A 266 9.61 21.69 -21.40
C ASN A 266 8.28 22.40 -21.68
N LYS A 267 7.48 21.95 -22.67
CA LYS A 267 6.13 22.47 -22.92
C LYS A 267 5.22 22.33 -21.70
N SER A 268 5.40 21.28 -20.92
CA SER A 268 4.76 21.06 -19.61
C SER A 268 5.68 21.57 -18.50
N LYS A 269 5.19 22.50 -17.66
CA LYS A 269 5.91 22.95 -16.46
C LYS A 269 5.44 22.16 -15.25
N GLY A 270 6.13 21.07 -14.92
CA GLY A 270 5.87 20.27 -13.72
C GLY A 270 6.58 20.84 -12.48
N GLN A 271 5.88 20.97 -11.36
CA GLN A 271 6.49 21.32 -10.06
C GLN A 271 6.78 20.07 -9.23
N LEU A 272 7.83 19.33 -9.58
CA LEU A 272 8.31 18.18 -8.78
C LEU A 272 9.38 18.60 -7.77
N ASN A 273 9.26 18.10 -6.53
CA ASN A 273 10.29 18.29 -5.51
C ASN A 273 11.44 17.29 -5.72
N PHE A 274 12.64 17.81 -5.99
CA PHE A 274 13.82 17.02 -6.37
C PHE A 274 14.39 16.18 -5.24
N MET A 275 14.20 16.61 -3.99
CA MET A 275 14.82 15.96 -2.85
C MET A 275 14.24 14.57 -2.57
N LYS A 276 13.06 14.26 -3.12
CA LYS A 276 12.39 12.96 -2.94
C LYS A 276 12.50 12.01 -4.14
N ILE A 277 12.91 12.50 -5.33
CA ILE A 277 13.32 11.66 -6.49
C ILE A 277 14.67 10.93 -6.21
N LYS A 278 15.22 11.09 -5.00
CA LYS A 278 16.55 10.65 -4.61
C LYS A 278 16.74 9.16 -4.92
N ASN A 279 17.62 8.89 -5.89
CA ASN A 279 18.20 7.59 -6.23
C ASN A 279 17.25 6.57 -6.91
N SER A 280 15.99 6.88 -7.18
CA SER A 280 15.05 5.92 -7.77
C SER A 280 15.31 5.63 -9.25
N LEU A 281 15.94 6.57 -9.96
CA LEU A 281 16.28 6.48 -11.39
C LEU A 281 17.79 6.43 -11.66
N LYS A 282 18.62 6.20 -10.62
CA LYS A 282 20.09 6.18 -10.75
C LYS A 282 20.62 5.06 -11.67
N ASP A 283 19.83 4.01 -11.87
CA ASP A 283 20.20 2.86 -12.70
C ASP A 283 19.99 3.14 -14.19
N PHE A 284 19.45 4.32 -14.54
CA PHE A 284 19.16 4.73 -15.91
C PHE A 284 19.88 6.03 -16.29
N CYS A 285 20.18 6.18 -17.57
CA CYS A 285 20.79 7.38 -18.12
C CYS A 285 19.82 8.57 -18.03
N SER A 286 20.07 9.45 -17.08
CA SER A 286 19.24 10.62 -16.79
C SER A 286 19.21 11.60 -17.96
N LEU A 287 20.32 11.74 -18.69
CA LEU A 287 20.38 12.57 -19.90
C LEU A 287 19.49 12.01 -21.02
N THR A 288 19.46 10.68 -21.21
CA THR A 288 18.56 10.05 -22.18
C THR A 288 17.10 10.32 -21.81
N ILE A 289 16.74 10.13 -20.54
CA ILE A 289 15.38 10.38 -20.03
C ILE A 289 14.96 11.82 -20.33
N ALA A 290 15.84 12.79 -20.03
CA ALA A 290 15.58 14.21 -20.23
C ALA A 290 15.37 14.57 -21.71
N LEU A 291 16.20 14.03 -22.61
CA LEU A 291 16.15 14.37 -24.04
C LEU A 291 15.05 13.63 -24.80
N THR A 292 14.72 12.41 -24.40
CA THR A 292 13.77 11.57 -25.15
C THR A 292 12.36 11.60 -24.54
N ASN A 293 12.16 12.39 -23.48
CA ASN A 293 10.95 12.43 -22.68
C ASN A 293 10.56 11.02 -22.16
N GLY A 294 11.56 10.33 -21.58
CA GLY A 294 11.33 9.16 -20.74
C GLY A 294 11.90 7.82 -21.16
N LEU A 295 12.68 7.71 -22.25
CA LEU A 295 13.29 6.43 -22.63
C LEU A 295 14.30 5.95 -21.58
N LEU A 296 14.13 4.71 -21.14
CA LEU A 296 15.05 4.04 -20.23
C LEU A 296 16.19 3.39 -21.00
N ILE A 297 17.40 3.87 -20.75
CA ILE A 297 18.65 3.22 -21.17
C ILE A 297 19.47 2.98 -19.90
N PRO A 298 20.07 1.79 -19.70
CA PRO A 298 20.84 1.50 -18.50
C PRO A 298 22.00 2.50 -18.34
N ALA A 299 22.27 2.87 -17.09
CA ALA A 299 23.42 3.69 -16.75
C ALA A 299 24.70 2.85 -16.77
N GLY A 300 25.75 3.36 -17.41
CA GLY A 300 27.11 2.81 -17.32
C GLY A 300 27.89 3.34 -16.11
N LEU A 301 27.48 4.50 -15.57
CA LEU A 301 28.06 5.08 -14.35
C LEU A 301 27.02 5.86 -13.56
N GLN A 302 27.28 6.02 -12.26
CA GLN A 302 26.49 6.86 -11.36
C GLN A 302 27.36 8.01 -10.87
N LYS A 303 26.90 9.25 -11.01
CA LYS A 303 27.64 10.46 -10.62
C LYS A 303 26.72 11.42 -9.86
N LYS A 304 27.24 11.99 -8.77
CA LYS A 304 26.64 13.17 -8.13
C LYS A 304 27.08 14.42 -8.90
N LEU A 305 26.12 15.25 -9.33
CA LEU A 305 26.39 16.47 -10.09
C LEU A 305 26.51 17.72 -9.19
N CYS A 306 26.03 17.67 -7.95
CA CYS A 306 26.20 18.76 -6.99
C CYS A 306 26.66 18.20 -5.65
N GLU A 307 27.66 18.82 -5.04
CA GLU A 307 28.19 18.43 -3.73
C GLU A 307 27.15 18.60 -2.61
N ASN A 308 26.29 19.63 -2.73
CA ASN A 308 25.25 19.95 -1.75
C ASN A 308 23.98 19.08 -1.91
N SER A 309 23.92 18.17 -2.88
CA SER A 309 22.77 17.28 -3.06
C SER A 309 23.19 15.81 -3.00
N ASP A 310 22.43 15.01 -2.26
CA ASP A 310 22.66 13.57 -2.18
C ASP A 310 22.08 12.78 -3.37
N ILE A 311 21.79 13.45 -4.49
CA ILE A 311 21.12 12.85 -5.63
C ILE A 311 22.17 12.21 -6.54
N LEU A 312 22.10 10.88 -6.68
CA LEU A 312 22.88 10.14 -7.67
C LEU A 312 22.12 10.06 -8.98
N PHE A 313 22.75 10.57 -10.05
CA PHE A 313 22.24 10.43 -11.42
C PHE A 313 23.00 9.32 -12.13
N GLY A 314 22.27 8.52 -12.90
CA GLY A 314 22.85 7.55 -13.81
C GLY A 314 23.18 8.19 -15.16
N PHE A 315 24.28 7.81 -15.78
CA PHE A 315 24.65 8.23 -17.13
C PHE A 315 25.18 7.03 -17.93
N ALA A 316 24.90 7.01 -19.23
CA ALA A 316 25.41 5.95 -20.11
C ALA A 316 26.95 5.97 -20.21
N ASN A 317 27.57 7.17 -20.21
CA ASN A 317 29.02 7.36 -20.29
C ASN A 317 29.45 8.67 -19.59
N ILE A 318 30.77 8.89 -19.48
CA ILE A 318 31.35 10.06 -18.81
C ILE A 318 31.04 11.36 -19.57
N GLU A 319 30.97 11.30 -20.89
CA GLU A 319 30.67 12.48 -21.72
C GLU A 319 29.27 13.03 -21.47
N ASN A 320 28.27 12.15 -21.35
CA ASN A 320 26.91 12.51 -20.97
C ASN A 320 26.86 13.18 -19.60
N ALA A 321 27.65 12.68 -18.64
CA ALA A 321 27.74 13.28 -17.31
C ALA A 321 28.38 14.68 -17.36
N LYS A 322 29.48 14.85 -18.11
CA LYS A 322 30.13 16.16 -18.31
C LYS A 322 29.21 17.17 -19.00
N TYR A 323 28.41 16.72 -19.97
CA TYR A 323 27.42 17.58 -20.61
C TYR A 323 26.34 18.04 -19.64
N ALA A 324 25.76 17.09 -18.89
CA ALA A 324 24.74 17.38 -17.89
C ALA A 324 25.28 18.30 -16.78
N GLU A 325 26.55 18.19 -16.42
CA GLU A 325 27.22 19.09 -15.47
C GLU A 325 27.39 20.51 -16.04
N ARG A 326 27.81 20.63 -17.31
CA ARG A 326 27.99 21.92 -17.98
C ARG A 326 26.67 22.67 -18.21
N TYR A 327 25.61 21.95 -18.55
CA TYR A 327 24.27 22.50 -18.83
C TYR A 327 23.26 22.12 -17.75
N PHE A 328 23.70 22.18 -16.48
CA PHE A 328 22.96 21.62 -15.36
C PHE A 328 21.53 22.15 -15.21
N SER A 329 21.32 23.46 -15.32
CA SER A 329 19.98 24.06 -15.19
C SER A 329 19.00 23.51 -16.23
N ASP A 330 19.40 23.50 -17.50
CA ASP A 330 18.54 23.08 -18.61
C ASP A 330 18.29 21.57 -18.58
N PHE A 331 19.34 20.80 -18.31
CA PHE A 331 19.25 19.36 -18.09
C PHE A 331 18.28 19.04 -16.95
N LEU A 332 18.42 19.71 -15.80
CA LEU A 332 17.62 19.43 -14.62
C LEU A 332 16.14 19.75 -14.87
N ASN A 333 15.87 20.85 -15.57
CA ASN A 333 14.50 21.23 -15.96
C ASN A 333 13.90 20.27 -16.98
N ALA A 334 14.66 19.84 -17.98
CA ALA A 334 14.22 18.83 -18.94
C ALA A 334 13.93 17.48 -18.25
N PHE A 335 14.81 17.06 -17.34
CA PHE A 335 14.65 15.84 -16.56
C PHE A 335 13.41 15.90 -15.65
N LYS A 336 13.18 17.02 -14.95
CA LYS A 336 11.96 17.32 -14.17
C LYS A 336 10.72 17.04 -15.00
N ASN A 337 10.64 17.71 -16.13
CA ASN A 337 9.46 17.70 -16.96
C ASN A 337 9.26 16.35 -17.63
N ALA A 338 10.33 15.64 -17.99
CA ALA A 338 10.26 14.28 -18.51
C ALA A 338 9.64 13.31 -17.49
N VAL A 339 10.10 13.35 -16.22
CA VAL A 339 9.53 12.52 -15.16
C VAL A 339 8.09 12.91 -14.88
N PHE A 340 7.77 14.20 -14.78
CA PHE A 340 6.41 14.68 -14.49
C PHE A 340 5.39 14.34 -15.59
N THR A 341 5.82 14.38 -16.85
CA THR A 341 4.92 14.17 -17.99
C THR A 341 4.62 12.69 -18.22
N CYS A 342 5.50 11.79 -17.75
CA CYS A 342 5.33 10.36 -17.91
C CYS A 342 4.80 9.72 -16.62
N THR A 343 3.51 9.37 -16.62
CA THR A 343 2.85 8.64 -15.53
C THR A 343 3.60 7.37 -15.14
N ASP A 344 4.14 6.67 -16.14
CA ASP A 344 4.86 5.41 -15.94
C ASP A 344 6.17 5.65 -15.17
N LEU A 345 6.88 6.76 -15.43
CA LEU A 345 8.08 7.13 -14.69
C LEU A 345 7.78 7.62 -13.27
N ILE A 346 6.64 8.28 -13.06
CA ILE A 346 6.16 8.66 -11.73
C ILE A 346 5.99 7.40 -10.85
N VAL A 347 5.30 6.38 -11.38
CA VAL A 347 5.09 5.12 -10.67
C VAL A 347 6.42 4.40 -10.43
N LEU A 348 7.28 4.33 -11.45
CA LEU A 348 8.60 3.71 -11.33
C LEU A 348 9.49 4.40 -10.26
N SER A 349 9.36 5.72 -10.14
CA SER A 349 10.10 6.55 -9.19
C SER A 349 9.45 6.66 -7.80
N ARG A 350 8.26 6.07 -7.62
CA ARG A 350 7.45 6.11 -6.38
C ARG A 350 7.11 7.54 -5.92
N LEU A 351 6.71 8.37 -6.88
CA LEU A 351 6.31 9.77 -6.66
C LEU A 351 4.79 9.95 -6.71
N ASP A 352 4.04 8.86 -6.79
CA ASP A 352 2.59 8.80 -6.87
C ASP A 352 1.92 9.48 -5.66
N ASP A 353 2.36 9.20 -4.44
CA ASP A 353 1.83 9.84 -3.22
C ASP A 353 2.00 11.37 -3.25
N GLU A 354 3.14 11.87 -3.75
CA GLU A 354 3.41 13.31 -3.81
C GLU A 354 2.55 14.02 -4.84
N ILE A 355 2.38 13.39 -5.99
CA ILE A 355 1.55 13.94 -7.06
C ILE A 355 0.09 13.93 -6.61
N LEU A 356 -0.37 12.85 -5.97
CA LEU A 356 -1.69 12.79 -5.36
C LEU A 356 -1.87 13.87 -4.29
N ASP A 357 -0.90 14.07 -3.40
CA ASP A 357 -0.92 15.14 -2.40
C ASP A 357 -1.00 16.54 -3.04
N GLN A 358 -0.26 16.77 -4.12
CA GLN A 358 -0.32 18.02 -4.88
C GLN A 358 -1.69 18.21 -5.53
N TYR A 359 -2.25 17.17 -6.14
CA TYR A 359 -3.59 17.21 -6.72
C TYR A 359 -4.65 17.50 -5.65
N VAL A 360 -4.60 16.83 -4.50
CA VAL A 360 -5.51 17.08 -3.37
C VAL A 360 -5.40 18.53 -2.89
N LYS A 361 -4.18 19.08 -2.79
CA LYS A 361 -3.97 20.50 -2.42
C LYS A 361 -4.49 21.48 -3.47
N LEU A 362 -4.44 21.11 -4.76
CA LEU A 362 -4.98 21.92 -5.86
C LEU A 362 -6.51 21.91 -5.88
N THR A 363 -7.15 20.77 -5.63
CA THR A 363 -8.61 20.69 -5.46
C THR A 363 -9.10 21.35 -4.17
N GLN A 364 -8.26 21.44 -3.14
CA GLN A 364 -8.54 22.17 -1.91
C GLN A 364 -8.23 23.67 -1.98
N LYS A 365 -7.85 24.23 -3.14
CA LYS A 365 -7.93 25.68 -3.34
C LYS A 365 -9.41 26.09 -3.37
N VAL A 366 -10.00 26.19 -2.19
CA VAL A 366 -11.19 26.99 -1.94
C VAL A 366 -10.85 28.38 -2.47
N GLU A 367 -11.54 28.81 -3.52
CA GLU A 367 -11.43 30.19 -3.97
C GLU A 367 -11.59 31.09 -2.74
N PRO A 368 -10.67 32.04 -2.50
CA PRO A 368 -10.86 32.95 -1.38
C PRO A 368 -12.23 33.58 -1.57
N LYS A 369 -13.13 33.39 -0.60
CA LYS A 369 -14.49 33.94 -0.63
C LYS A 369 -14.36 35.43 -0.94
N THR A 370 -14.53 35.81 -2.20
CA THR A 370 -14.57 37.20 -2.59
C THR A 370 -15.80 37.75 -1.91
N LYS A 371 -15.63 38.84 -1.16
CA LYS A 371 -16.73 39.58 -0.55
C LYS A 371 -17.56 40.23 -1.67
N THR A 372 -18.29 39.44 -2.44
CA THR A 372 -19.37 39.88 -3.30
C THR A 372 -20.63 39.33 -2.65
N PHE A 373 -21.09 40.07 -1.64
CA PHE A 373 -22.33 39.83 -0.90
C PHE A 373 -23.52 40.28 -1.75
N GLU A 374 -23.76 39.60 -2.87
CA GLU A 374 -24.97 39.81 -3.65
C GLU A 374 -25.59 38.46 -3.99
N THR A 375 -26.56 38.12 -3.13
CA THR A 375 -27.72 37.27 -3.44
C THR A 375 -27.46 35.91 -4.07
N GLN A 376 -27.40 34.87 -3.23
CA GLN A 376 -28.02 33.57 -3.49
C GLN A 376 -28.21 32.83 -2.17
N THR A 377 -29.45 32.72 -1.72
CA THR A 377 -29.83 31.75 -0.67
C THR A 377 -29.93 30.38 -1.33
N GLU A 378 -28.80 29.71 -1.49
CA GLU A 378 -28.80 28.27 -1.53
C GLU A 378 -28.69 27.79 -0.09
N PHE A 379 -29.74 27.11 0.36
CA PHE A 379 -29.78 26.41 1.64
C PHE A 379 -28.75 25.28 1.58
N ILE A 380 -27.48 25.58 1.87
CA ILE A 380 -26.51 24.56 2.21
C ILE A 380 -26.89 24.10 3.61
N ILE A 381 -27.56 22.96 3.69
CA ILE A 381 -27.59 22.17 4.92
C ILE A 381 -26.13 21.73 5.12
N GLU A 382 -25.39 22.51 5.90
CA GLU A 382 -24.12 22.05 6.46
C GLU A 382 -24.45 20.85 7.34
N ASN A 383 -24.31 19.65 6.79
CA ASN A 383 -23.98 18.47 7.58
C ASN A 383 -22.60 18.72 8.15
N ASP A 384 -22.55 19.50 9.24
CA ASP A 384 -21.43 19.56 10.15
C ASP A 384 -21.25 18.15 10.73
N LEU A 385 -20.36 17.39 10.10
CA LEU A 385 -19.91 16.06 10.52
C LEU A 385 -18.80 16.20 11.58
N SER A 386 -19.01 17.01 12.60
CA SER A 386 -18.28 16.90 13.86
C SER A 386 -19.03 15.92 14.80
N VAL A 387 -18.37 14.80 15.09
CA VAL A 387 -18.90 13.58 15.72
C VAL A 387 -19.23 13.79 17.22
N PRO A 388 -20.20 13.10 17.85
CA PRO A 388 -21.22 12.18 17.33
C PRO A 388 -22.66 12.65 17.65
N ASN A 389 -23.63 12.12 16.90
CA ASN A 389 -24.94 11.69 17.41
C ASN A 389 -25.26 12.12 18.84
N GLN A 390 -25.75 13.35 19.02
CA GLN A 390 -26.81 13.51 20.01
C GLN A 390 -28.01 12.79 19.40
N ILE A 391 -28.05 11.47 19.61
CA ILE A 391 -29.31 10.77 19.70
C ILE A 391 -30.11 11.67 20.65
N ASN A 392 -31.13 12.33 20.12
CA ASN A 392 -32.02 13.12 20.95
C ASN A 392 -32.83 12.09 21.74
N VAL A 393 -32.23 11.53 22.80
CA VAL A 393 -32.81 10.47 23.62
C VAL A 393 -33.83 11.12 24.55
N THR A 394 -34.92 11.63 23.98
CA THR A 394 -36.11 11.88 24.75
C THR A 394 -36.76 10.53 25.02
N TRP A 395 -36.51 9.95 26.20
CA TRP A 395 -37.07 8.65 26.63
C TRP A 395 -38.60 8.67 26.78
N ASN A 396 -39.22 9.85 26.69
CA ASN A 396 -40.64 10.05 26.88
C ASN A 396 -41.40 9.94 25.56
N VAL A 397 -42.22 8.90 25.45
CA VAL A 397 -43.10 8.65 24.29
C VAL A 397 -44.03 9.83 24.00
N TRP A 398 -44.41 10.62 25.02
CA TRP A 398 -45.26 11.79 24.84
C TRP A 398 -44.58 12.96 24.12
N ASP A 399 -43.27 13.07 24.20
CA ASP A 399 -42.53 14.12 23.50
C ASP A 399 -42.46 13.82 21.99
N PHE A 400 -42.32 12.56 21.61
CA PHE A 400 -42.49 12.12 20.22
C PHE A 400 -43.89 12.39 19.70
N HIS A 401 -44.92 12.14 20.53
CA HIS A 401 -46.30 12.37 20.12
C HIS A 401 -46.58 13.87 19.89
N ARG A 402 -46.10 14.74 20.80
CA ARG A 402 -46.19 16.20 20.65
C ARG A 402 -45.47 16.70 19.41
N GLU A 403 -44.26 16.22 19.14
CA GLU A 403 -43.50 16.66 17.97
C GLU A 403 -44.11 16.15 16.66
N THR A 404 -44.66 14.93 16.66
CA THR A 404 -45.39 14.39 15.51
C THR A 404 -46.65 15.21 15.22
N ILE A 405 -47.40 15.60 16.25
CA ILE A 405 -48.55 16.51 16.10
C ILE A 405 -48.11 17.88 15.61
N ARG A 406 -46.98 18.41 16.10
CA ARG A 406 -46.42 19.69 15.67
C ARG A 406 -46.08 19.67 14.18
N LEU A 407 -45.40 18.63 13.71
CA LEU A 407 -45.03 18.44 12.31
C LEU A 407 -46.27 18.22 11.42
N ALA A 408 -47.26 17.47 11.89
CA ALA A 408 -48.53 17.30 11.19
C ALA A 408 -49.28 18.64 11.05
N ASN A 409 -49.30 19.45 12.11
CA ASN A 409 -49.88 20.79 12.09
C ASN A 409 -49.12 21.74 11.14
N ILE A 410 -47.79 21.64 11.07
CA ILE A 410 -46.99 22.41 10.09
C ILE A 410 -47.37 22.01 8.66
N ARG A 411 -47.56 20.71 8.39
CA ARG A 411 -47.96 20.21 7.07
C ARG A 411 -49.37 20.65 6.66
N GLN A 412 -50.27 20.86 7.62
CA GLN A 412 -51.63 21.35 7.39
C GLN A 412 -51.72 22.87 7.26
N ARG A 413 -50.67 23.62 7.64
CA ARG A 413 -50.61 25.07 7.43
C ARG A 413 -50.23 25.33 5.97
N GLN A 414 -51.21 25.78 5.19
CA GLN A 414 -50.95 26.39 3.89
C GLN A 414 -50.00 27.58 4.07
N THR A 415 -48.88 27.56 3.37
CA THR A 415 -47.97 28.71 3.29
C THR A 415 -48.67 29.83 2.54
N HIS A 416 -49.37 30.70 3.27
CA HIS A 416 -49.76 31.98 2.72
C HIS A 416 -48.48 32.81 2.54
N SER A 417 -48.04 32.95 1.28
CA SER A 417 -47.13 34.02 0.90
C SER A 417 -47.80 35.35 1.24
N THR A 418 -47.51 35.88 2.42
CA THR A 418 -47.77 37.28 2.72
C THR A 418 -46.55 38.03 2.21
N GLN A 419 -46.57 38.36 0.92
CA GLN A 419 -45.69 39.38 0.40
C GLN A 419 -46.09 40.69 1.09
N SER A 420 -45.45 41.00 2.21
CA SER A 420 -45.56 42.33 2.80
C SER A 420 -45.08 43.32 1.74
N ASN A 421 -45.92 44.29 1.37
CA ASN A 421 -45.65 45.37 0.40
C ASN A 421 -44.57 46.37 0.89
N LEU A 422 -43.64 45.92 1.73
CA LEU A 422 -42.45 46.65 2.14
C LEU A 422 -41.31 46.24 1.20
N SER A 423 -41.40 46.69 -0.05
CA SER A 423 -40.24 46.75 -0.93
C SER A 423 -39.36 47.92 -0.50
N TYR A 424 -38.07 47.62 -0.31
CA TYR A 424 -37.01 48.59 -0.05
C TYR A 424 -36.98 49.57 -1.22
N GLY A 425 -37.41 50.83 -1.02
CA GLY A 425 -37.40 51.87 -2.06
C GLY A 425 -38.64 52.78 -2.15
N LYS A 426 -39.74 52.49 -1.44
CA LYS A 426 -40.85 53.47 -1.31
C LYS A 426 -40.60 54.40 -0.12
N ARG A 427 -40.32 55.67 -0.40
CA ARG A 427 -40.21 56.75 0.59
C ARG A 427 -41.56 56.95 1.30
N ASN A 428 -41.62 56.64 2.59
CA ASN A 428 -42.66 57.16 3.48
C ASN A 428 -42.37 58.64 3.76
N ALA A 429 -43.01 59.54 3.01
CA ALA A 429 -43.01 60.95 3.35
C ALA A 429 -44.05 61.20 4.45
N GLN A 430 -43.64 61.03 5.71
CA GLN A 430 -44.36 61.62 6.84
C GLN A 430 -43.75 63.00 7.11
N ASN A 431 -44.40 64.05 6.61
CA ASN A 431 -44.14 65.42 7.06
C ASN A 431 -44.91 65.64 8.37
N GLN A 432 -44.20 65.67 9.49
CA GLN A 432 -44.59 66.43 10.70
C GLN A 432 -44.11 67.88 10.47
N ALA A 433 -44.77 68.98 10.85
CA ALA A 433 -46.01 69.27 11.55
C ALA A 433 -46.37 70.74 11.23
N TYR A 434 -47.57 71.21 11.55
CA TYR A 434 -47.77 72.41 12.39
C TYR A 434 -49.25 72.52 12.79
N TYR A 435 -49.49 72.56 14.11
CA TYR A 435 -50.75 73.02 14.67
C TYR A 435 -50.87 74.53 14.47
N THR A 436 -51.98 75.00 13.90
CA THR A 436 -52.47 76.37 14.06
C THR A 436 -53.96 76.36 14.38
N ARG A 437 -54.38 77.43 15.05
CA ARG A 437 -55.44 77.49 16.05
C ARG A 437 -56.86 77.44 15.50
N GLN A 438 -57.77 77.07 16.40
CA GLN A 438 -59.22 77.21 16.31
C GLN A 438 -59.68 78.58 15.79
N HIS A 439 -60.74 78.59 14.97
CA HIS A 439 -61.85 79.54 15.13
C HIS A 439 -63.18 78.89 14.70
N LYS A 440 -64.21 79.09 15.54
CA LYS A 440 -65.63 78.73 15.34
C LYS A 440 -66.37 79.86 14.60
N GLY A 441 -67.40 79.50 13.82
CA GLY A 441 -68.52 80.35 13.36
C GLY A 441 -68.14 81.36 12.27
N PHE A 442 -68.90 81.57 11.18
CA PHE A 442 -70.33 81.43 10.92
C PHE A 442 -70.58 80.82 9.55
#